data_AF-A0A2G1VV18-F1
#
_entry.id   AF-A0A2G1VV18-F1
#
_cell.length_a   1.000
_cell.length_b   1.000
_cell.length_c   1.000
_cell.angle_alpha   90.00
_cell.angle_beta   90.00
_cell.angle_gamma   90.00
#
_symmetry.space_group_name_H-M   'P 1'
#
loop_
_entity.id
_entity.type
_entity.pdbx_description
1 polymer ?
#
loop_
_entity_poly.entity_id
_entity_poly.type
_entity_poly.pdbx_seq_one_letter_code
_entity_poly.pdbx_strand_id
1 'polypeptide(L)'
;MPKHYDLYQLEDMSGGDKEFMQTVVETFLTEIPPDLQSMNMAIDNDNHRMAYQFAHKMKPNLEMFGIDLIREISAMERWADSTKPTSAIRPQLETINRMVSDAIEEMRKDWKM
;
A
#
# COMPACT_ATOMS: atom_id res chain seq x y z
N MET A 1 15.24 10.60 9.30
CA MET A 1 14.74 9.34 8.70
C MET A 1 14.14 9.72 7.36
N PRO A 2 14.33 8.93 6.29
CA PRO A 2 13.55 9.14 5.07
C PRO A 2 12.08 9.00 5.42
N LYS A 3 11.22 9.94 4.97
CA LYS A 3 9.77 9.78 5.07
C LYS A 3 9.34 8.76 4.02
N HIS A 4 8.46 7.84 4.42
CA HIS A 4 7.94 6.78 3.55
C HIS A 4 6.61 7.15 2.92
N TYR A 5 6.12 8.37 3.17
CA TYR A 5 4.94 8.95 2.54
C TYR A 5 5.09 10.46 2.34
N ASP A 6 4.25 11.02 1.46
CA ASP A 6 4.10 12.45 1.19
C ASP A 6 2.62 12.85 1.19
N LEU A 7 2.34 14.12 1.45
CA LEU A 7 1.00 14.68 1.51
C LEU A 7 0.69 15.63 0.34
N TYR A 8 1.62 15.87 -0.58
CA TYR A 8 1.44 16.83 -1.66
C TYR A 8 0.13 16.65 -2.44
N GLN A 9 -0.17 15.42 -2.90
CA GLN A 9 -1.42 15.15 -3.62
C GLN A 9 -2.64 15.35 -2.73
N LEU A 10 -2.57 14.92 -1.47
CA LEU A 10 -3.67 15.08 -0.53
C LEU A 10 -3.94 16.56 -0.20
N GLU A 11 -2.90 17.38 -0.04
CA GLU A 11 -2.99 18.83 0.17
C GLU A 11 -3.58 19.56 -1.04
N ASP A 12 -3.16 19.18 -2.25
CA ASP A 12 -3.69 19.72 -3.50
C ASP A 12 -5.17 19.37 -3.68
N MET A 13 -5.55 18.11 -3.42
CA MET A 13 -6.93 17.64 -3.48
C MET A 13 -7.83 18.26 -2.41
N SER A 14 -7.30 18.51 -1.21
CA SER A 14 -8.07 19.08 -0.10
C SER A 14 -8.26 20.59 -0.20
N GLY A 15 -7.47 21.28 -1.02
CA GLY A 15 -7.42 22.74 -1.04
C GLY A 15 -6.97 23.33 0.31
N GLY A 16 -6.23 22.56 1.12
CA GLY A 16 -5.82 22.92 2.47
C GLY A 16 -6.84 22.63 3.58
N ASP A 17 -7.96 21.95 3.28
CA ASP A 17 -8.94 21.53 4.28
C ASP A 17 -8.36 20.40 5.16
N LYS A 18 -7.98 20.77 6.39
CA LYS A 18 -7.38 19.84 7.36
C LYS A 18 -8.32 18.77 7.86
N GLU A 19 -9.63 19.04 7.97
CA GLU A 19 -10.61 18.04 8.42
C GLU A 19 -10.81 16.97 7.35
N PHE A 20 -10.86 17.39 6.09
CA PHE A 20 -10.86 16.47 4.96
C PHE A 20 -9.59 15.62 4.94
N MET A 21 -8.41 16.24 5.06
CA MET A 21 -7.14 15.50 5.08
C MET A 21 -7.09 14.49 6.23
N GLN A 22 -7.55 14.86 7.42
CA GLN A 22 -7.61 13.96 8.57
C GLN A 22 -8.50 12.75 8.28
N THR A 23 -9.69 12.97 7.73
CA THR A 23 -10.63 11.89 7.37
C THR A 23 -10.00 10.91 6.38
N VAL A 24 -9.28 11.42 5.38
CA VAL A 24 -8.62 10.60 4.38
C VAL A 24 -7.46 9.79 4.99
N VAL A 25 -6.66 10.40 5.88
CA VAL A 25 -5.59 9.69 6.61
C VAL A 25 -6.16 8.60 7.51
N GLU A 26 -7.23 8.88 8.27
CA GLU A 26 -7.91 7.89 9.10
C GLU A 26 -8.43 6.70 8.26
N THR A 27 -9.00 7.00 7.09
CA THR A 27 -9.50 5.98 6.16
C THR A 27 -8.34 5.10 5.66
N PHE A 28 -7.22 5.70 5.26
CA PHE A 28 -6.02 4.97 4.84
C PHE A 28 -5.49 4.05 5.96
N LEU A 29 -5.37 4.59 7.17
CA LEU A 29 -4.87 3.85 8.35
C LEU A 29 -5.80 2.73 8.80
N THR A 30 -7.08 2.77 8.37
CA THR A 30 -8.09 1.75 8.69
C THR A 30 -8.18 0.68 7.60
N GLU A 31 -8.14 1.06 6.33
CA GLU A 31 -8.40 0.15 5.20
C GLU A 31 -7.14 -0.56 4.69
N ILE A 32 -5.98 0.10 4.71
CA ILE A 32 -4.76 -0.46 4.12
C ILE A 32 -4.16 -1.61 4.94
N PRO A 33 -4.10 -1.57 6.29
CA PRO A 33 -3.58 -2.70 7.05
C PRO A 33 -4.30 -4.05 6.78
N PRO A 34 -5.64 -4.15 6.79
CA PRO A 34 -6.32 -5.42 6.50
C PRO A 34 -6.17 -5.84 5.03
N ASP A 35 -6.11 -4.91 4.07
CA ASP A 35 -5.83 -5.24 2.67
C ASP A 35 -4.41 -5.79 2.48
N LEU A 36 -3.42 -5.19 3.14
CA LEU A 36 -2.04 -5.67 3.15
C LEU A 36 -1.95 -7.07 3.76
N GLN A 37 -2.63 -7.30 4.89
CA GLN A 37 -2.70 -8.63 5.51
C GLN A 37 -3.34 -9.66 4.58
N SER A 38 -4.43 -9.29 3.91
CA SER A 38 -5.13 -10.18 2.97
C SER A 38 -4.27 -10.51 1.74
N MET A 39 -3.48 -9.56 1.25
CA MET A 39 -2.50 -9.79 0.19
C MET A 39 -1.42 -10.81 0.62
N ASN A 40 -0.88 -10.66 1.84
CA ASN A 40 0.09 -11.62 2.40
C ASN A 40 -0.49 -13.04 2.46
N MET A 41 -1.71 -13.17 3.01
CA MET A 41 -2.40 -14.45 3.08
C MET A 41 -2.67 -15.05 1.70
N ALA A 42 -3.03 -14.22 0.71
CA ALA A 42 -3.25 -14.71 -0.65
C ALA A 42 -1.97 -15.31 -1.25
N ILE A 43 -0.81 -14.67 -1.03
CA ILE A 43 0.48 -15.20 -1.50
C ILE A 43 0.86 -16.48 -0.75
N ASP A 44 0.68 -16.55 0.57
CA ASP A 44 1.00 -17.75 1.33
C ASP A 44 0.10 -18.95 0.98
N ASN A 45 -1.11 -18.69 0.49
CA ASN A 45 -2.03 -19.71 -0.01
C ASN A 45 -1.93 -19.96 -1.53
N ASP A 46 -0.88 -19.47 -2.20
CA ASP A 46 -0.68 -19.60 -3.65
C ASP A 46 -1.86 -19.07 -4.49
N ASN A 47 -2.61 -18.11 -3.97
CA ASN A 47 -3.75 -17.48 -4.62
C ASN A 47 -3.32 -16.22 -5.36
N HIS A 48 -2.77 -16.43 -6.55
CA HIS A 48 -2.17 -15.40 -7.41
C HIS A 48 -3.13 -14.26 -7.75
N ARG A 49 -4.35 -14.63 -8.16
CA ARG A 49 -5.38 -13.68 -8.55
C ARG A 49 -5.82 -12.79 -7.39
N MET A 50 -5.99 -13.37 -6.20
CA MET A 50 -6.41 -12.62 -5.03
C MET A 50 -5.32 -11.69 -4.52
N ALA A 51 -4.05 -12.12 -4.55
CA ALA A 51 -2.92 -11.26 -4.20
C ALA A 51 -2.86 -10.01 -5.09
N TYR A 52 -3.01 -10.19 -6.42
CA TYR A 52 -3.06 -9.08 -7.35
C TYR A 52 -4.26 -8.15 -7.10
N GLN A 53 -5.44 -8.69 -6.79
CA GLN A 53 -6.62 -7.88 -6.49
C GLN A 53 -6.40 -6.92 -5.31
N PHE A 54 -5.76 -7.39 -4.23
CA PHE A 54 -5.42 -6.52 -3.10
C PHE A 54 -4.34 -5.51 -3.45
N ALA A 55 -3.28 -5.92 -4.16
CA ALA A 55 -2.25 -5.00 -4.63
C ALA A 55 -2.83 -3.87 -5.50
N HIS A 56 -3.72 -4.21 -6.45
CA HIS A 56 -4.39 -3.24 -7.31
C HIS A 56 -5.38 -2.35 -6.54
N LYS A 57 -6.08 -2.89 -5.53
CA LYS A 57 -6.98 -2.13 -4.66
C LYS A 57 -6.23 -1.08 -3.83
N MET A 58 -5.06 -1.44 -3.29
CA MET A 58 -4.24 -0.52 -2.49
C MET A 58 -3.55 0.55 -3.35
N LYS A 59 -3.21 0.24 -4.61
CA LYS A 59 -2.45 1.12 -5.52
C LYS A 59 -2.86 2.61 -5.49
N PRO A 60 -4.13 3.01 -5.74
CA PRO A 60 -4.49 4.43 -5.76
C PRO A 60 -4.29 5.13 -4.41
N ASN A 61 -4.49 4.41 -3.30
CA ASN A 61 -4.24 4.95 -1.96
C ASN A 61 -2.74 5.17 -1.72
N LEU A 62 -1.90 4.22 -2.15
CA LEU A 62 -0.45 4.33 -2.04
C LEU A 62 0.09 5.50 -2.88
N GLU A 63 -0.42 5.68 -4.11
CA GLU A 63 -0.06 6.78 -5.00
C GLU A 63 -0.45 8.15 -4.41
N MET A 64 -1.63 8.25 -3.79
CA MET A 64 -2.10 9.49 -3.12
C MET A 64 -1.17 9.92 -1.98
N PHE A 65 -0.56 8.96 -1.28
CA PHE A 65 0.40 9.21 -0.21
C PHE A 65 1.85 9.15 -0.66
N GLY A 66 2.14 9.20 -1.96
CA GLY A 66 3.50 9.24 -2.49
C GLY A 66 4.33 7.98 -2.22
N ILE A 67 3.69 6.86 -1.88
CA ILE A 67 4.36 5.58 -1.62
C ILE A 67 4.60 4.89 -2.97
N ASP A 68 5.77 5.14 -3.56
CA ASP A 68 6.12 4.59 -4.88
C ASP A 68 6.40 3.08 -4.81
N LEU A 69 5.38 2.30 -5.17
CA LEU A 69 5.42 0.83 -5.28
C LEU A 69 4.98 0.36 -6.68
N ILE A 70 5.07 1.23 -7.69
CA ILE A 70 4.54 0.93 -9.03
C ILE A 70 5.24 -0.30 -9.64
N ARG A 71 6.54 -0.47 -9.35
CA ARG A 71 7.34 -1.58 -9.88
C ARG A 71 6.93 -2.91 -9.26
N GLU A 72 6.71 -2.92 -7.95
CA GLU A 72 6.32 -4.08 -7.16
C GLU A 72 4.88 -4.51 -7.51
N ILE A 73 3.96 -3.55 -7.64
CA ILE A 73 2.57 -3.81 -8.02
C ILE A 73 2.51 -4.34 -9.47
N SER A 74 3.24 -3.73 -10.42
CA SER A 74 3.34 -4.28 -11.78
C SER A 74 4.03 -5.65 -11.84
N ALA A 75 4.93 -5.96 -10.91
CA ALA A 75 5.50 -7.29 -10.80
C ALA A 75 4.47 -8.30 -10.28
N MET A 76 3.61 -7.93 -9.33
CA MET A 76 2.50 -8.76 -8.87
C MET A 76 1.49 -9.03 -9.99
N GLU A 77 1.16 -8.03 -10.80
CA GLU A 77 0.28 -8.18 -11.97
C GLU A 77 0.83 -9.23 -12.96
N ARG A 78 2.10 -9.06 -13.37
CA ARG A 78 2.76 -10.03 -14.25
C ARG A 78 2.90 -11.42 -13.63
N TRP A 79 3.09 -11.48 -12.31
CA TRP A 79 3.18 -12.75 -11.60
C TRP A 79 1.82 -13.45 -11.57
N ALA A 80 0.73 -12.71 -11.40
CA ALA A 80 -0.61 -13.25 -11.29
C ALA A 80 -1.12 -13.93 -12.59
N ASP A 81 -0.62 -13.49 -13.74
CA ASP A 81 -0.87 -14.11 -15.05
C ASP A 81 0.16 -15.18 -15.43
N SER A 82 1.07 -15.54 -14.52
CA SER A 82 2.16 -16.48 -14.76
C SER A 82 1.98 -17.81 -14.02
N THR A 83 2.82 -18.79 -14.33
CA THR A 83 2.91 -20.06 -13.58
C THR A 83 4.06 -20.07 -12.58
N LYS A 84 4.63 -18.91 -12.26
CA LYS A 84 5.79 -18.81 -11.37
C LYS A 84 5.38 -19.08 -9.92
N PRO A 85 6.22 -19.76 -9.13
CA PRO A 85 5.94 -20.00 -7.72
C PRO A 85 5.91 -18.70 -6.91
N THR A 86 5.27 -18.74 -5.74
CA THR A 86 5.21 -17.62 -4.77
C THR A 86 6.59 -17.10 -4.37
N SER A 87 7.61 -17.95 -4.36
CA SER A 87 8.99 -17.55 -4.11
C SER A 87 9.52 -16.49 -5.09
N ALA A 88 8.95 -16.42 -6.31
CA ALA A 88 9.33 -15.44 -7.30
C ALA A 88 8.79 -14.02 -7.00
N ILE A 89 7.76 -13.89 -6.16
CA ILE A 89 7.14 -12.60 -5.80
C ILE A 89 7.41 -12.20 -4.33
N ARG A 90 7.98 -13.09 -3.51
CA ARG A 90 8.31 -12.79 -2.10
C ARG A 90 9.17 -11.52 -1.92
N PRO A 91 10.21 -11.24 -2.72
CA PRO A 91 10.99 -10.01 -2.55
C PRO A 91 10.17 -8.72 -2.73
N GLN A 92 9.21 -8.74 -3.66
CA GLN A 92 8.31 -7.62 -3.91
C GLN A 92 7.28 -7.49 -2.79
N LEU A 93 6.76 -8.61 -2.29
CA LEU A 93 5.88 -8.62 -1.12
C LEU A 93 6.58 -8.03 0.11
N GLU A 94 7.82 -8.43 0.39
CA GLU A 94 8.61 -7.89 1.50
C GLU A 94 8.85 -6.38 1.36
N THR A 95 9.12 -5.92 0.14
CA THR A 95 9.28 -4.49 -0.16
C THR A 95 7.99 -3.72 0.09
N ILE A 96 6.85 -4.22 -0.39
CA ILE A 96 5.54 -3.60 -0.16
C ILE A 96 5.23 -3.57 1.34
N ASN A 97 5.39 -4.69 2.04
CA ASN A 97 5.15 -4.77 3.49
C ASN A 97 5.96 -3.72 4.24
N ARG A 98 7.26 -3.65 4.01
CA ARG A 98 8.13 -2.69 4.69
C ARG A 98 7.69 -1.25 4.41
N MET A 99 7.57 -0.87 3.14
CA MET A 99 7.25 0.52 2.77
C MET A 99 5.88 0.95 3.31
N VAL A 100 4.87 0.08 3.23
CA VAL A 100 3.52 0.38 3.70
C VAL A 100 3.48 0.41 5.23
N SER A 101 4.12 -0.53 5.93
CA SER A 101 4.19 -0.52 7.39
C SER A 101 4.93 0.70 7.92
N ASP A 102 6.08 1.05 7.33
CA ASP A 102 6.84 2.24 7.73
C ASP A 102 6.00 3.51 7.53
N ALA A 103 5.30 3.63 6.40
CA ALA A 103 4.40 4.76 6.14
C ALA A 103 3.24 4.84 7.16
N ILE A 104 2.60 3.72 7.49
CA ILE A 104 1.53 3.65 8.48
C ILE A 104 2.03 4.09 9.87
N GLU A 105 3.20 3.62 10.28
CA GLU A 105 3.78 3.99 11.58
C GLU A 105 4.11 5.49 11.65
N GLU A 106 4.69 6.03 10.58
CA GLU A 106 4.98 7.47 10.48
C GLU A 106 3.70 8.31 10.48
N MET A 107 2.68 7.93 9.72
CA MET A 107 1.39 8.63 9.69
C MET A 107 0.70 8.64 11.06
N ARG A 108 0.66 7.48 11.74
CA ARG A 108 0.12 7.38 13.11
C ARG A 108 0.81 8.34 14.06
N LYS A 109 2.14 8.41 13.99
CA LYS A 109 2.93 9.33 14.82
C LYS A 109 2.69 10.80 14.48
N ASP A 110 2.70 11.15 13.19
CA ASP A 110 2.56 12.54 12.72
C ASP A 110 1.15 13.09 12.98
N TRP A 111 0.11 12.24 12.89
CA TRP A 111 -1.30 12.61 13.10
C TRP A 111 -1.84 12.27 14.50
N LYS A 112 -1.01 11.68 15.37
CA LYS A 112 -1.34 11.27 16.76
C LYS A 112 -2.51 10.28 16.83
N MET A 113 -2.46 9.25 15.99
CA MET A 113 -3.45 8.17 15.84
C MET A 113 -2.90 6.80 16.25
#